data_AF-A0A1D8GDG8-F1
#
_entry.id   AF-A0A1D8GDG8-F1
#
_cell.length_a   1.000
_cell.length_b   1.000
_cell.length_c   1.000
_cell.angle_alpha   90.00
_cell.angle_beta   90.00
_cell.angle_gamma   90.00
#
_symmetry.space_group_name_H-M   'P 1'
#
loop_
_entity.id
_entity.type
_entity.pdbx_description
1 polymer ?
#
loop_
_entity_poly.entity_id
_entity_poly.type
_entity_poly.pdbx_seq_one_letter_code
_entity_poly.pdbx_strand_id
1 'polypeptide(L)'
;MRRSIILVILILVSICLSACTQIQISQETYAFKDKSNISIDDRNFVLEDTPQNIAEETVIKDFLYTITAEFDAKYDILSDIEPHKISIENQKKQFEDNIYTQSYIIHRISTLSEKEYSEQKLDNGEQNPLYYYGWKECIEKYKLTEYEIINIKFTQTLSKRAIEYGAQWGNGTFSRSFIVGKTADDNDYRIFDFGFM
;
A
#
# COMPACT_ATOMS: atom_id res chain seq x y z
N MET A 1 53.81 23.48 71.13
CA MET A 1 52.45 22.93 71.33
C MET A 1 51.64 23.10 70.06
N ARG A 2 51.02 22.01 69.58
CA ARG A 2 49.86 21.89 68.65
C ARG A 2 50.07 22.41 67.20
N ARG A 3 50.13 21.56 66.17
CA ARG A 3 49.13 20.63 65.55
C ARG A 3 48.14 21.33 64.58
N SER A 4 48.07 20.75 63.37
CA SER A 4 46.91 20.65 62.44
C SER A 4 46.71 21.84 61.45
N ILE A 5 46.23 21.75 60.19
CA ILE A 5 45.19 20.97 59.45
C ILE A 5 45.46 21.22 57.92
N ILE A 6 45.76 20.30 56.98
CA ILE A 6 44.96 19.35 56.11
C ILE A 6 43.63 19.85 55.47
N LEU A 7 43.42 19.52 54.18
CA LEU A 7 42.16 19.53 53.36
C LEU A 7 41.83 20.89 52.66
N VAL A 8 41.56 20.99 51.35
CA VAL A 8 40.54 20.33 50.51
C VAL A 8 40.99 20.36 49.02
N ILE A 9 41.44 19.25 48.41
CA ILE A 9 40.77 18.40 47.38
C ILE A 9 39.66 19.09 46.55
N LEU A 10 39.85 19.30 45.23
CA LEU A 10 39.05 18.66 44.14
C LEU A 10 39.26 19.33 42.76
N ILE A 11 39.90 18.57 41.86
CA ILE A 11 39.46 18.27 40.49
C ILE A 11 39.03 19.45 39.59
N LEU A 12 39.93 19.86 38.71
CA LEU A 12 39.60 20.52 37.42
C LEU A 12 40.12 19.64 36.26
N VAL A 13 39.64 18.40 36.22
CA VAL A 13 39.57 17.60 34.99
C VAL A 13 38.17 17.87 34.43
N SER A 14 38.03 18.89 33.59
CA SER A 14 36.78 19.15 32.86
C SER A 14 36.83 18.39 31.54
N ILE A 15 36.54 17.11 31.65
CA ILE A 15 35.61 16.33 30.83
C ILE A 15 35.38 16.88 29.40
N CYS A 16 36.09 16.30 28.43
CA CYS A 16 35.60 16.18 27.06
C CYS A 16 34.33 15.31 27.07
N LEU A 17 33.16 15.94 27.25
CA LEU A 17 31.86 15.31 27.06
C LEU A 17 31.60 15.23 25.55
N SER A 18 31.86 14.04 25.04
CA SER A 18 31.08 13.32 24.04
C SER A 18 30.05 14.18 23.28
N ALA A 19 30.44 14.65 22.09
CA ALA A 19 29.47 14.91 21.03
C ALA A 19 28.93 13.55 20.55
N CYS A 20 28.11 12.90 21.38
CA CYS A 20 27.10 11.99 20.87
C CYS A 20 26.03 12.86 20.24
N THR A 21 26.25 13.24 18.97
CA THR A 21 25.16 13.61 18.08
C THR A 21 24.26 12.39 17.99
N GLN A 22 23.28 12.34 18.88
CA GLN A 22 22.11 11.50 18.69
C GLN A 22 21.46 12.04 17.42
N ILE A 23 21.75 11.40 16.29
CA ILE A 23 20.96 11.57 15.08
C ILE A 23 19.58 11.11 15.50
N GLN A 24 18.76 12.07 15.92
CA GLN A 24 17.35 11.89 16.09
C GLN A 24 16.83 11.76 14.67
N ILE A 25 16.88 10.53 14.15
CA ILE A 25 16.10 10.14 12.99
C ILE A 25 14.67 10.39 13.44
N SER A 26 14.12 11.56 13.10
CA SER A 26 12.68 11.72 13.14
C SER A 26 12.16 10.70 12.15
N GLN A 27 11.67 9.56 12.65
CA GLN A 27 10.74 8.76 11.88
C GLN A 27 9.57 9.71 11.63
N GLU A 28 9.53 10.32 10.45
CA GLU A 28 8.33 11.01 10.00
C GLU A 28 7.23 9.95 10.01
N THR A 29 6.31 10.06 10.97
CA THR A 29 5.12 9.22 10.99
C THR A 29 4.35 9.52 9.72
N TYR A 30 4.17 8.50 8.87
CA TYR A 30 3.36 8.62 7.67
C TYR A 30 1.95 9.13 8.04
N ALA A 31 1.44 10.07 7.25
CA ALA A 31 0.12 10.64 7.43
C ALA A 31 -0.60 10.68 6.09
N PHE A 32 -1.66 9.89 5.97
CA PHE A 32 -2.54 9.92 4.81
C PHE A 32 -3.25 11.28 4.70
N LYS A 33 -3.20 11.91 3.52
CA LYS A 33 -3.72 13.27 3.30
C LYS A 33 -4.92 13.34 2.34
N ASP A 34 -5.26 12.24 1.69
CA ASP A 34 -6.36 12.20 0.74
C ASP A 34 -7.72 11.98 1.43
N LYS A 35 -8.79 12.05 0.63
CA LYS A 35 -10.16 11.94 1.13
C LYS A 35 -10.51 10.49 1.46
N SER A 36 -11.00 10.27 2.67
CA SER A 36 -11.56 8.98 3.08
C SER A 36 -12.97 8.71 2.57
N ASN A 37 -13.68 9.73 2.08
CA ASN A 37 -15.04 9.60 1.54
C ASN A 37 -15.20 10.51 0.31
N ILE A 38 -15.63 9.94 -0.80
CA ILE A 38 -15.94 10.64 -2.05
C ILE A 38 -17.28 10.17 -2.57
N SER A 39 -18.09 11.11 -3.03
CA SER A 39 -19.32 10.86 -3.78
C SER A 39 -19.33 11.77 -4.99
N ILE A 40 -19.43 11.19 -6.18
CA ILE A 40 -19.46 11.90 -7.47
C ILE A 40 -20.55 11.24 -8.31
N ASP A 41 -21.59 11.99 -8.64
CA ASP A 41 -22.79 11.49 -9.33
C ASP A 41 -23.41 10.29 -8.59
N ASP A 42 -23.47 9.12 -9.23
CA ASP A 42 -23.95 7.87 -8.65
C ASP A 42 -22.82 6.99 -8.07
N ARG A 43 -21.57 7.47 -8.08
CA ARG A 43 -20.37 6.72 -7.69
C ARG A 43 -19.84 7.13 -6.32
N ASN A 44 -19.35 6.15 -5.57
CA ASN A 44 -18.91 6.37 -4.19
C ASN A 44 -17.63 5.62 -3.84
N PHE A 45 -16.76 6.27 -3.07
CA PHE A 45 -15.58 5.67 -2.46
C PHE A 45 -15.61 5.94 -0.96
N VAL A 46 -15.47 4.89 -0.15
CA VAL A 46 -15.42 4.96 1.31
C VAL A 46 -14.19 4.20 1.80
N LEU A 47 -13.46 4.82 2.71
CA LEU A 47 -12.28 4.27 3.37
C LEU A 47 -12.55 4.17 4.87
N GLU A 48 -12.77 2.95 5.35
CA GLU A 48 -12.97 2.65 6.78
C GLU A 48 -11.63 2.45 7.50
N ASP A 49 -10.58 2.09 6.77
CA ASP A 49 -9.24 1.83 7.27
C ASP A 49 -8.21 2.65 6.48
N THR A 50 -7.50 3.54 7.15
CA THR A 50 -6.56 4.46 6.49
C THR A 50 -5.22 3.78 6.23
N PRO A 51 -4.58 4.02 5.07
CA PRO A 51 -3.26 3.47 4.80
C PRO A 51 -2.24 3.95 5.84
N GLN A 52 -1.26 3.10 6.15
CA GLN A 52 -0.21 3.34 7.14
C GLN A 52 1.16 3.62 6.51
N ASN A 53 1.28 3.45 5.19
CA ASN A 53 2.49 3.73 4.42
C ASN A 53 2.15 4.08 2.95
N ILE A 54 3.17 4.49 2.19
CA ILE A 54 3.03 4.92 0.79
C ILE A 54 2.61 3.76 -0.13
N ALA A 55 3.03 2.53 0.14
CA ALA A 55 2.64 1.37 -0.67
C ALA A 55 1.13 1.08 -0.54
N GLU A 56 0.60 1.14 0.69
CA GLU A 56 -0.84 1.06 0.94
C GLU A 56 -1.59 2.23 0.27
N GLU A 57 -1.07 3.46 0.37
CA GLU A 57 -1.64 4.64 -0.31
C GLU A 57 -1.73 4.44 -1.82
N THR A 58 -0.69 3.87 -2.42
CA THR A 58 -0.61 3.59 -3.86
C THR A 58 -1.74 2.66 -4.30
N VAL A 59 -2.04 1.62 -3.49
CA VAL A 59 -3.19 0.73 -3.74
C VAL A 59 -4.51 1.48 -3.55
N ILE A 60 -4.67 2.27 -2.49
CA ILE A 60 -5.89 3.06 -2.27
C ILE A 60 -6.18 4.00 -3.44
N LYS A 61 -5.13 4.64 -3.99
CA LYS A 61 -5.26 5.52 -5.17
C LYS A 61 -5.79 4.77 -6.39
N ASP A 62 -5.45 3.49 -6.59
CA ASP A 62 -6.02 2.71 -7.68
C ASP A 62 -7.55 2.60 -7.58
N PHE A 63 -8.08 2.30 -6.39
CA PHE A 63 -9.54 2.26 -6.17
C PHE A 63 -10.17 3.65 -6.29
N LEU A 64 -9.49 4.67 -5.75
CA LEU A 64 -9.95 6.06 -5.78
C LEU A 64 -10.10 6.57 -7.21
N TYR A 65 -9.05 6.41 -8.03
CA TYR A 65 -9.01 6.88 -9.41
C TYR A 65 -10.02 6.15 -10.31
N THR A 66 -10.37 4.90 -9.99
CA THR A 66 -11.50 4.22 -10.64
C THR A 66 -12.83 4.93 -10.35
N ILE A 67 -13.08 5.31 -9.10
CA ILE A 67 -14.32 5.99 -8.70
C ILE A 67 -14.37 7.42 -9.20
N THR A 68 -13.26 8.15 -9.21
CA THR A 68 -13.19 9.54 -9.71
C THR A 68 -13.10 9.62 -11.23
N ALA A 69 -12.92 8.49 -11.92
CA ALA A 69 -12.62 8.40 -13.36
C ALA A 69 -11.33 9.17 -13.77
N GLU A 70 -10.36 9.26 -12.87
CA GLU A 70 -9.03 9.82 -13.13
C GLU A 70 -8.10 8.75 -13.70
N PHE A 71 -8.50 8.12 -14.81
CA PHE A 71 -7.79 6.97 -15.39
C PHE A 71 -6.34 7.29 -15.75
N ASP A 72 -6.06 8.50 -16.23
CA ASP A 72 -4.71 8.89 -16.60
C ASP A 72 -3.78 9.00 -15.36
N ALA A 73 -4.32 9.29 -14.16
CA ALA A 73 -3.54 9.28 -12.92
C ALA A 73 -3.09 7.87 -12.51
N LYS A 74 -3.68 6.81 -13.08
CA LYS A 74 -3.24 5.43 -12.83
C LYS A 74 -1.86 5.15 -13.43
N TYR A 75 -1.43 5.88 -14.46
CA TYR A 75 -0.06 5.76 -14.97
C TYR A 75 1.00 6.17 -13.93
N ASP A 76 0.62 6.98 -12.93
CA ASP A 76 1.52 7.41 -11.86
C ASP A 76 1.63 6.42 -10.70
N ILE A 77 0.79 5.38 -10.67
CA ILE A 77 0.77 4.39 -9.57
C ILE A 77 0.91 2.94 -10.05
N LEU A 78 0.67 2.69 -11.35
CA LEU A 78 0.89 1.38 -11.97
C LEU A 78 2.26 1.35 -12.64
N SER A 79 2.91 0.19 -12.64
CA SER A 79 4.16 0.01 -13.37
C SER A 79 3.95 0.15 -14.87
N ASP A 80 4.95 0.66 -15.59
CA ASP A 80 4.89 0.94 -17.03
C ASP A 80 5.00 -0.34 -17.89
N ILE A 81 4.03 -1.25 -17.72
CA ILE A 81 3.95 -2.52 -18.44
C ILE A 81 2.70 -2.59 -19.30
N GLU A 82 2.80 -3.27 -20.44
CA GLU A 82 1.73 -3.36 -21.43
C GLU A 82 0.38 -3.82 -20.84
N PRO A 83 0.29 -4.84 -19.95
CA PRO A 83 -0.97 -5.22 -19.34
C PRO A 83 -1.67 -4.09 -18.57
N HIS A 84 -0.92 -3.23 -17.87
CA HIS A 84 -1.49 -2.09 -17.16
C HIS A 84 -2.00 -1.02 -18.12
N LYS A 85 -1.23 -0.71 -19.17
CA LYS A 85 -1.65 0.23 -20.21
C LYS A 85 -2.98 -0.21 -20.84
N ILE A 86 -3.07 -1.49 -21.21
CA ILE A 86 -4.29 -2.08 -21.77
C ILE A 86 -5.45 -2.00 -20.77
N SER A 87 -5.20 -2.31 -19.49
CA SER A 87 -6.23 -2.24 -18.43
C SER A 87 -6.78 -0.84 -18.25
N ILE A 88 -5.92 0.18 -18.20
CA ILE A 88 -6.32 1.59 -18.05
C ILE A 88 -7.20 2.03 -19.24
N GLU A 89 -6.73 1.78 -20.47
CA GLU A 89 -7.46 2.16 -21.68
C GLU A 89 -8.82 1.44 -21.79
N ASN A 90 -8.87 0.16 -21.42
CA ASN A 90 -10.12 -0.58 -21.38
C ASN A 90 -11.09 0.00 -20.34
N GLN A 91 -10.62 0.35 -19.14
CA GLN A 91 -11.45 0.98 -18.12
C GLN A 91 -12.01 2.32 -18.60
N LYS A 92 -11.19 3.15 -19.25
CA LYS A 92 -11.59 4.43 -19.83
C LYS A 92 -12.71 4.25 -20.87
N LYS A 93 -12.53 3.33 -21.81
CA LYS A 93 -13.54 3.01 -22.83
C LYS A 93 -14.82 2.43 -22.22
N GLN A 94 -14.71 1.50 -21.28
CA GLN A 94 -15.87 0.91 -20.60
C GLN A 94 -16.66 1.97 -19.83
N PHE A 95 -15.97 2.93 -19.21
CA PHE A 95 -16.60 4.03 -18.51
C PHE A 95 -17.48 4.89 -19.45
N GLU A 96 -16.99 5.21 -20.65
CA GLU A 96 -17.79 5.91 -21.69
C GLU A 96 -19.04 5.11 -22.09
N ASP A 97 -18.95 3.78 -22.07
CA ASP A 97 -20.05 2.86 -22.32
C ASP A 97 -20.96 2.65 -21.09
N ASN A 98 -20.80 3.41 -20.00
CA ASN A 98 -21.51 3.25 -18.72
C ASN A 98 -21.29 1.87 -18.05
N ILE A 99 -20.17 1.22 -18.35
CA ILE A 99 -19.73 -0.04 -17.75
C ILE A 99 -18.63 0.31 -16.75
N TYR A 100 -19.00 0.50 -15.48
CA TYR A 100 -18.05 0.89 -14.44
C TYR A 100 -18.39 0.32 -13.07
N THR A 101 -17.39 0.32 -12.19
CA THR A 101 -17.58 0.15 -10.74
C THR A 101 -18.27 1.38 -10.19
N GLN A 102 -19.43 1.18 -9.59
CA GLN A 102 -20.23 2.25 -9.00
C GLN A 102 -19.75 2.59 -7.58
N SER A 103 -19.39 1.59 -6.77
CA SER A 103 -18.93 1.86 -5.42
C SER A 103 -17.75 0.99 -5.03
N TYR A 104 -16.84 1.57 -4.26
CA TYR A 104 -15.92 0.84 -3.39
C TYR A 104 -16.10 1.26 -1.94
N ILE A 105 -16.15 0.27 -1.05
CA ILE A 105 -16.00 0.45 0.39
C ILE A 105 -14.78 -0.37 0.80
N ILE A 106 -13.71 0.31 1.19
CA ILE A 106 -12.49 -0.32 1.67
C ILE A 106 -12.64 -0.55 3.17
N HIS A 107 -12.79 -1.82 3.56
CA HIS A 107 -12.98 -2.22 4.94
C HIS A 107 -11.67 -2.38 5.72
N ARG A 108 -10.63 -2.83 5.01
CA ARG A 108 -9.32 -3.07 5.60
C ARG A 108 -8.23 -2.98 4.55
N ILE A 109 -7.11 -2.40 4.90
CA ILE A 109 -5.86 -2.45 4.15
C ILE A 109 -4.72 -2.87 5.09
N SER A 110 -3.83 -3.72 4.60
CA SER A 110 -2.71 -4.17 5.41
C SER A 110 -1.54 -4.61 4.57
N THR A 111 -0.34 -4.25 5.03
CA THR A 111 0.93 -4.80 4.56
C THR A 111 1.14 -6.18 5.17
N LEU A 112 1.24 -7.20 4.33
CA LEU A 112 1.51 -8.60 4.71
C LEU A 112 3.01 -8.86 4.78
N SER A 113 3.42 -9.68 5.73
CA SER A 113 4.75 -10.28 5.69
C SER A 113 4.85 -11.35 4.58
N GLU A 114 6.06 -11.59 4.10
CA GLU A 114 6.31 -12.67 3.13
C GLU A 114 5.84 -14.03 3.64
N LYS A 115 5.96 -14.27 4.94
CA LYS A 115 5.52 -15.52 5.57
C LYS A 115 4.01 -15.70 5.39
N GLU A 116 3.23 -14.68 5.75
CA GLU A 116 1.77 -14.68 5.61
C GLU A 116 1.31 -14.91 4.18
N TYR A 117 2.09 -14.47 3.18
CA TYR A 117 1.75 -14.60 1.76
C TYR A 117 2.32 -15.86 1.08
N SER A 118 3.31 -16.52 1.68
CA SER A 118 4.01 -17.69 1.11
C SER A 118 3.51 -19.04 1.61
N GLU A 119 2.80 -19.07 2.73
CA GLU A 119 2.36 -20.33 3.32
C GLU A 119 1.07 -20.81 2.68
N GLN A 120 1.06 -22.00 2.07
CA GLN A 120 -0.14 -22.60 1.47
C GLN A 120 -1.23 -22.91 2.50
N LYS A 121 -0.81 -23.11 3.76
CA LYS A 121 -1.69 -23.49 4.85
C LYS A 121 -1.43 -22.60 6.05
N LEU A 122 -2.50 -22.29 6.76
CA LEU A 122 -2.44 -21.65 8.07
C LEU A 122 -1.93 -22.66 9.11
N ASP A 123 -1.54 -22.17 10.29
CA ASP A 123 -1.07 -23.01 11.41
C ASP A 123 -2.09 -24.08 11.84
N ASN A 124 -3.39 -23.83 11.60
CA ASN A 124 -4.48 -24.78 11.88
C ASN A 124 -4.67 -25.85 10.79
N GLY A 125 -3.87 -25.83 9.71
CA GLY A 125 -3.91 -26.78 8.60
C GLY A 125 -4.91 -26.45 7.48
N GLU A 126 -5.71 -25.39 7.61
CA GLU A 126 -6.61 -24.91 6.56
C GLU A 126 -5.83 -24.24 5.42
N GLN A 127 -6.43 -24.16 4.23
CA GLN A 127 -5.84 -23.42 3.10
C GLN A 127 -5.72 -21.94 3.47
N ASN A 128 -4.55 -21.37 3.24
CA ASN A 128 -4.36 -19.94 3.42
C ASN A 128 -5.02 -19.21 2.25
N PRO A 129 -6.08 -18.41 2.48
CA PRO A 129 -6.72 -17.68 1.41
C PRO A 129 -5.75 -16.69 0.76
N LEU A 130 -4.78 -16.15 1.49
CA LEU A 130 -3.85 -15.15 0.98
C LEU A 130 -2.75 -15.75 0.09
N TYR A 131 -2.57 -17.06 0.05
CA TYR A 131 -1.43 -17.67 -0.64
C TYR A 131 -1.45 -17.45 -2.16
N TYR A 132 -0.32 -17.03 -2.72
CA TYR A 132 -0.12 -16.90 -4.17
C TYR A 132 1.26 -17.43 -4.59
N TYR A 133 1.33 -18.28 -5.62
CA TYR A 133 2.59 -18.94 -6.01
C TYR A 133 3.58 -18.01 -6.74
N GLY A 134 3.09 -16.97 -7.44
CA GLY A 134 3.89 -16.18 -8.40
C GLY A 134 4.54 -14.91 -7.87
N TRP A 135 4.36 -14.55 -6.59
CA TRP A 135 4.78 -13.22 -6.11
C TRP A 135 6.30 -13.01 -6.14
N LYS A 136 7.08 -14.06 -5.88
CA LYS A 136 8.56 -14.01 -5.96
C LYS A 136 9.04 -13.85 -7.39
N GLU A 137 8.39 -14.53 -8.33
CA GLU A 137 8.70 -14.39 -9.76
C GLU A 137 8.45 -12.96 -10.24
N CYS A 138 7.42 -12.29 -9.73
CA CYS A 138 7.16 -10.88 -10.00
C CYS A 138 8.33 -9.98 -9.54
N ILE A 139 8.81 -10.17 -8.31
CA ILE A 139 9.95 -9.42 -7.76
C ILE A 139 11.21 -9.61 -8.62
N GLU A 140 11.53 -10.86 -8.96
CA GLU A 140 12.70 -11.19 -9.77
C GLU A 140 12.59 -10.63 -11.20
N LYS A 141 11.43 -10.81 -11.83
CA LYS A 141 11.15 -10.35 -13.21
C LYS A 141 11.34 -8.85 -13.34
N TYR A 142 10.82 -8.07 -12.40
CA TYR A 142 10.88 -6.61 -12.43
C TYR A 142 12.06 -6.03 -11.65
N LYS A 143 12.91 -6.88 -11.05
CA LYS A 143 14.10 -6.50 -10.28
C LYS A 143 13.78 -5.46 -9.20
N LEU A 144 12.73 -5.73 -8.43
CA LEU A 144 12.29 -4.79 -7.40
C LEU A 144 13.37 -4.67 -6.32
N THR A 145 13.77 -3.44 -6.00
CA THR A 145 14.80 -3.15 -5.00
C THR A 145 14.21 -3.01 -3.60
N GLU A 146 12.95 -2.57 -3.54
CA GLU A 146 12.09 -2.55 -2.36
C GLU A 146 10.71 -3.02 -2.80
N TYR A 147 10.01 -3.78 -1.96
CA TYR A 147 8.64 -4.20 -2.21
C TYR A 147 7.86 -4.40 -0.92
N GLU A 148 6.55 -4.30 -1.05
CA GLU A 148 5.56 -4.57 -0.03
C GLU A 148 4.43 -5.40 -0.65
N ILE A 149 3.84 -6.30 0.14
CA ILE A 149 2.68 -7.10 -0.27
C ILE A 149 1.46 -6.49 0.42
N ILE A 150 0.62 -5.80 -0.35
CA ILE A 150 -0.55 -5.12 0.22
C ILE A 150 -1.79 -5.96 0.01
N ASN A 151 -2.49 -6.34 1.08
CA ASN A 151 -3.80 -6.93 1.01
C ASN A 151 -4.89 -5.90 1.31
N ILE A 152 -5.96 -5.94 0.53
CA ILE A 152 -7.15 -5.13 0.75
C ILE A 152 -8.38 -6.03 0.85
N LYS A 153 -9.28 -5.67 1.76
CA LYS A 153 -10.65 -6.21 1.83
C LYS A 153 -11.62 -5.09 1.51
N PHE A 154 -12.47 -5.32 0.52
CA PHE A 154 -13.36 -4.29 0.00
C PHE A 154 -14.71 -4.84 -0.42
N THR A 155 -15.74 -4.01 -0.37
CA THR A 155 -17.02 -4.26 -1.03
C THR A 155 -17.10 -3.44 -2.29
N GLN A 156 -17.57 -4.04 -3.39
CA GLN A 156 -17.87 -3.32 -4.61
C GLN A 156 -19.33 -3.47 -5.03
N THR A 157 -19.84 -2.41 -5.67
CA THR A 157 -21.04 -2.48 -6.49
C THR A 157 -20.73 -1.96 -7.89
N LEU A 158 -21.41 -2.52 -8.87
CA LEU A 158 -21.24 -2.20 -10.28
C LEU A 158 -22.47 -1.47 -10.81
N SER A 159 -22.23 -0.63 -11.82
CA SER A 159 -23.29 -0.05 -12.63
C SER A 159 -24.21 -1.14 -13.20
N LYS A 160 -25.48 -0.78 -13.44
CA LYS A 160 -26.46 -1.71 -14.02
C LYS A 160 -25.96 -2.35 -15.31
N ARG A 161 -25.33 -1.56 -16.19
CA ARG A 161 -24.83 -2.05 -17.48
C ARG A 161 -23.65 -2.99 -17.33
N ALA A 162 -22.76 -2.77 -16.36
CA ALA A 162 -21.69 -3.73 -16.05
C ALA A 162 -22.23 -5.09 -15.58
N ILE A 163 -23.32 -5.11 -14.80
CA ILE A 163 -24.00 -6.36 -14.42
C ILE A 163 -24.62 -7.05 -15.64
N GLU A 164 -25.33 -6.30 -16.50
CA GLU A 164 -25.93 -6.83 -17.72
C GLU A 164 -24.89 -7.37 -18.72
N TYR A 165 -23.71 -6.77 -18.77
CA TYR A 165 -22.60 -7.19 -19.62
C TYR A 165 -21.83 -8.41 -19.08
N GLY A 166 -22.21 -8.93 -17.90
CA GLY A 166 -21.62 -10.14 -17.34
C GLY A 166 -20.23 -9.92 -16.75
N ALA A 167 -20.06 -8.89 -15.91
CA ALA A 167 -18.81 -8.65 -15.19
C ALA A 167 -18.32 -9.93 -14.48
N GLN A 168 -17.02 -10.22 -14.63
CA GLN A 168 -16.40 -11.42 -14.06
C GLN A 168 -16.59 -11.48 -12.55
N TRP A 169 -16.43 -10.35 -11.86
CA TRP A 169 -16.64 -10.20 -10.43
C TRP A 169 -17.82 -9.25 -10.23
N GLY A 170 -18.95 -9.79 -9.75
CA GLY A 170 -20.16 -9.01 -9.53
C GLY A 170 -20.10 -8.13 -8.28
N ASN A 171 -21.27 -7.74 -7.79
CA ASN A 171 -21.39 -7.06 -6.51
C ASN A 171 -21.04 -8.01 -5.36
N GLY A 172 -20.30 -7.53 -4.36
CA GLY A 172 -19.94 -8.35 -3.21
C GLY A 172 -18.73 -7.83 -2.47
N THR A 173 -18.33 -8.58 -1.44
CA THR A 173 -17.13 -8.34 -0.66
C THR A 173 -16.03 -9.29 -1.09
N PHE A 174 -14.86 -8.74 -1.39
CA PHE A 174 -13.71 -9.44 -1.91
C PHE A 174 -12.46 -9.10 -1.10
N SER A 175 -11.43 -9.91 -1.30
CA SER A 175 -10.07 -9.56 -0.91
C SER A 175 -9.17 -9.69 -2.13
N ARG A 176 -8.12 -8.87 -2.18
CA ARG A 176 -7.11 -8.90 -3.24
C ARG A 176 -5.77 -8.49 -2.66
N SER A 177 -4.70 -9.13 -3.12
CA SER A 177 -3.34 -8.74 -2.78
C SER A 177 -2.64 -8.09 -3.97
N PHE A 178 -1.71 -7.19 -3.69
CA PHE A 178 -0.97 -6.39 -4.66
C PHE A 178 0.51 -6.50 -4.34
N ILE A 179 1.33 -6.60 -5.39
CA ILE A 179 2.78 -6.43 -5.26
C ILE A 179 3.09 -4.99 -5.63
N VAL A 180 3.55 -4.23 -4.64
CA VAL A 180 3.91 -2.82 -4.80
C VAL A 180 5.40 -2.70 -4.55
N GLY A 181 6.13 -1.99 -5.40
CA GLY A 181 7.57 -1.88 -5.22
C GLY A 181 8.21 -0.75 -5.98
N LYS A 182 9.53 -0.69 -5.86
CA LYS A 182 10.41 0.26 -6.55
C LYS A 182 11.42 -0.50 -7.39
N THR A 183 11.97 0.18 -8.37
CA THR A 183 13.10 -0.33 -9.16
C THR A 183 14.32 0.57 -8.98
N ALA A 184 15.46 0.16 -9.52
CA ALA A 184 16.65 1.02 -9.52
C ALA A 184 16.46 2.32 -10.32
N ASP A 185 15.57 2.31 -11.32
CA ASP A 185 15.34 3.42 -12.24
C ASP A 185 14.12 4.29 -11.84
N ASP A 186 13.25 3.77 -10.96
CA ASP A 186 12.07 4.45 -10.43
C ASP A 186 11.96 4.22 -8.91
N ASN A 187 12.15 5.29 -8.15
CA ASN A 187 12.12 5.28 -6.69
C ASN A 187 10.71 5.48 -6.09
N ASP A 188 9.69 5.63 -6.94
CA ASP A 188 8.30 5.70 -6.49
C ASP A 188 7.72 4.28 -6.35
N TYR A 189 6.82 4.11 -5.38
CA TYR A 189 6.08 2.86 -5.25
C TYR A 189 5.08 2.72 -6.40
N ARG A 190 5.18 1.63 -7.15
CA ARG A 190 4.27 1.26 -8.24
C ARG A 190 3.68 -0.12 -7.99
N ILE A 191 2.44 -0.32 -8.42
CA ILE A 191 1.80 -1.65 -8.44
C ILE A 191 2.33 -2.42 -9.66
N PHE A 192 2.90 -3.60 -9.43
CA PHE A 192 3.47 -4.47 -10.46
C PHE A 192 2.60 -5.67 -10.80
N ASP A 193 1.82 -6.15 -9.83
CA ASP A 193 0.95 -7.31 -10.02
C ASP A 193 -0.25 -7.28 -9.07
N PHE A 194 -1.32 -7.94 -9.50
CA PHE A 194 -2.52 -8.19 -8.75
C PHE A 194 -2.58 -9.69 -8.48
N GLY A 195 -2.30 -10.11 -7.23
CA GLY A 195 -2.47 -11.49 -6.83
C GLY A 195 -3.93 -11.89 -6.97
N PHE A 196 -4.23 -12.66 -8.01
CA PHE A 196 -5.55 -13.27 -8.18
C PHE A 196 -5.66 -14.46 -7.22
N MET A 197 -6.67 -14.40 -6.33
CA MET A 197 -7.27 -15.57 -5.70
C MET A 197 -8.39 -16.10 -6.59
#